data_AF-A0A8X6HXZ2-F1
#
_entry.id   AF-A0A8X6HXZ2-F1
#
_cell.length_a   1.000
_cell.length_b   1.000
_cell.length_c   1.000
_cell.angle_alpha   90.00
_cell.angle_beta   90.00
_cell.angle_gamma   90.00
#
_symmetry.space_group_name_H-M   'P 1'
#
loop_
_entity.id
_entity.type
_entity.pdbx_description
1 polymer ?
#
loop_
_entity_poly.entity_id
_entity_poly.type
_entity_poly.pdbx_seq_one_letter_code
_entity_poly.pdbx_strand_id
1 'polypeptide(L)'
;MSLTDIAHRINELASSWEQFKLINDRKLKEIESKGRADSATIEQLCKVNNAIDSCKERLDLIETAAQRPEVNTDFSTSDKYFSDYIRKGMESGLSHKTLSGDDNDIGGI
;
A
#
# COMPACT_ATOMS: atom_id res chain seq x y z
N MET A 1 3.32 -10.53 7.55
CA MET A 1 4.64 -9.90 7.81
C MET A 1 4.78 -9.69 9.31
N SER A 2 5.98 -9.85 9.86
CA SER A 2 6.23 -9.71 11.30
C SER A 2 6.48 -8.25 11.69
N LEU A 3 6.12 -7.86 12.92
CA LEU A 3 6.44 -6.55 13.50
C LEU A 3 7.96 -6.23 13.40
N THR A 4 8.80 -7.27 13.48
CA THR A 4 10.26 -7.15 13.31
C THR A 4 10.65 -6.68 11.92
N ASP A 5 9.91 -7.07 10.88
CA ASP A 5 10.17 -6.64 9.50
C ASP A 5 9.91 -5.14 9.37
N ILE A 6 8.81 -4.65 9.96
CA ILE A 6 8.46 -3.22 9.96
C ILE A 6 9.52 -2.41 10.73
N ALA A 7 9.95 -2.88 11.91
CA ALA A 7 10.98 -2.22 12.70
C ALA A 7 12.32 -2.12 11.95
N HIS A 8 12.71 -3.19 11.23
CA HIS A 8 13.91 -3.18 10.41
C HIS A 8 13.83 -2.16 9.27
N ARG A 9 12.68 -2.05 8.59
CA ARG A 9 12.46 -1.07 7.50
C ARG A 9 12.49 0.37 8.00
N ILE A 10 11.91 0.64 9.18
CA ILE A 10 11.99 1.96 9.81
C ILE A 10 13.44 2.33 10.12
N ASN A 11 14.25 1.37 10.59
CA ASN A 11 15.67 1.61 10.85
C ASN A 11 16.47 1.89 9.58
N GLU A 12 16.20 1.18 8.48
CA GLU A 12 16.79 1.47 7.16
C GLU A 12 16.44 2.89 6.67
N LEU A 13 15.18 3.30 6.85
CA LEU A 13 14.73 4.66 6.51
C LEU A 13 15.43 5.71 7.38
N ALA A 14 15.54 5.48 8.69
CA ALA A 14 16.23 6.38 9.61
C ALA A 14 17.71 6.55 9.23
N SER A 15 18.41 5.46 8.92
CA SER A 15 19.80 5.51 8.47
C SER A 15 19.98 6.25 7.15
N SER A 16 19.10 5.98 6.17
CA SER A 16 19.11 6.68 4.88
C SER A 16 18.85 8.18 5.06
N TRP A 17 17.98 8.56 5.99
CA TRP A 17 17.69 9.95 6.32
C TRP A 17 18.88 10.66 6.98
N GLU A 18 19.61 9.98 7.85
CA GLU A 18 20.86 10.53 8.40
C GLU A 18 21.90 10.78 7.32
N GLN A 19 22.07 9.84 6.39
CA GLN A 19 22.96 10.03 5.25
C GLN A 19 22.53 11.20 4.36
N PHE A 20 21.22 11.34 4.11
CA PHE A 20 20.68 12.47 3.35
C PHE A 20 21.05 13.81 3.99
N LYS A 21 20.86 13.95 5.32
CA LYS A 21 21.23 15.16 6.06
C LYS A 21 22.73 15.46 5.93
N LEU A 22 23.59 14.47 6.15
CA LEU A 22 25.04 14.65 6.07
C LEU A 22 25.50 15.11 4.67
N ILE A 23 24.94 14.52 3.61
CA ILE A 23 25.27 14.89 2.23
C ILE A 23 24.71 16.28 1.90
N ASN A 24 23.53 16.63 2.41
CA ASN A 24 22.94 17.94 2.21
C ASN A 24 23.74 19.04 2.92
N ASP A 25 24.17 18.81 4.17
CA ASP A 25 25.05 19.72 4.89
C ASP A 25 26.37 19.92 4.16
N ARG A 26 26.93 18.85 3.58
CA ARG A 26 28.13 18.93 2.72
C ARG A 26 27.86 19.77 1.47
N LYS A 27 26.75 19.51 0.77
CA LYS A 27 26.32 20.27 -0.41
C LYS A 27 26.19 21.76 -0.08
N LEU A 28 25.60 22.08 1.07
CA LEU A 28 25.40 23.46 1.51
C LEU A 28 26.73 24.16 1.77
N LYS A 29 27.66 23.51 2.48
CA LYS A 29 29.03 24.01 2.67
C LYS A 29 29.80 24.20 1.35
N GLU A 30 29.62 23.30 0.39
CA GLU A 30 30.24 23.43 -0.94
C GLU A 30 29.68 24.64 -1.69
N ILE A 31 28.36 24.88 -1.62
CA ILE A 31 27.72 26.07 -2.20
C ILE A 31 28.20 27.35 -1.52
N GLU A 32 28.26 27.38 -0.19
CA GLU A 32 28.74 28.55 0.55
C GLU A 32 30.22 28.86 0.27
N SER A 33 31.06 27.82 0.15
CA SER A 33 32.49 27.98 -0.09
C SER A 33 32.85 28.28 -1.54
N LYS A 34 32.18 27.64 -2.51
CA LYS A 34 32.58 27.64 -3.93
C LYS A 34 31.54 28.28 -4.85
N GLY A 35 30.39 28.69 -4.33
CA GLY A 35 29.24 29.19 -5.09
C GLY A 35 28.46 28.12 -5.86
N ARG A 36 28.91 26.85 -5.84
CA ARG A 36 28.27 25.72 -6.52
C ARG A 36 28.50 24.41 -5.77
N ALA A 37 27.50 23.53 -5.80
CA ALA A 37 27.64 22.17 -5.29
C ALA A 37 28.45 21.30 -6.26
N ASP A 38 29.20 20.35 -5.72
CA ASP A 38 29.88 19.36 -6.54
C ASP A 38 28.89 18.40 -7.20
N SER A 39 29.14 18.05 -8.46
CA SER A 39 28.35 17.09 -9.24
C SER A 39 28.25 15.73 -8.56
N ALA A 40 29.35 15.23 -7.99
CA ALA A 40 29.37 13.97 -7.25
C ALA A 40 28.48 14.04 -5.99
N THR A 41 28.48 15.17 -5.27
CA THR A 41 27.63 15.37 -4.10
C THR A 41 26.14 15.40 -4.48
N ILE A 42 25.79 16.02 -5.61
CA ILE A 42 24.42 16.04 -6.15
C ILE A 42 23.96 14.62 -6.54
N GLU A 43 24.82 13.86 -7.23
CA GLU A 43 24.52 12.46 -7.59
C GLU A 43 24.32 11.58 -6.37
N GLN A 44 25.15 11.71 -5.34
CA GLN A 44 24.98 10.99 -4.08
C GLN A 44 23.66 11.35 -3.39
N LEU A 45 23.30 12.63 -3.35
CA LEU A 45 22.04 13.08 -2.78
C LEU A 45 20.84 12.47 -3.53
N CYS A 46 20.91 12.42 -4.87
CA CYS A 46 19.88 11.82 -5.70
C CYS A 46 19.74 10.31 -5.45
N LYS A 47 20.86 9.58 -5.30
CA LYS A 47 20.84 8.15 -4.94
C LYS A 47 20.16 7.90 -3.61
N VAL A 48 20.47 8.70 -2.59
CA VAL A 48 19.85 8.56 -1.27
C VAL A 48 18.37 8.93 -1.31
N ASN A 49 17.99 9.96 -2.06
CA ASN A 49 16.59 10.32 -2.26
C ASN A 49 15.78 9.16 -2.87
N ASN A 50 16.31 8.55 -3.94
CA ASN A 50 15.66 7.40 -4.59
C ASN A 50 15.52 6.20 -3.65
N ALA A 51 16.51 5.98 -2.76
CA ALA A 51 16.42 4.92 -1.75
C ALA A 51 15.31 5.20 -0.73
N ILE A 52 15.15 6.45 -0.29
CA ILE A 52 14.06 6.87 0.60
C ILE A 52 12.69 6.70 -0.08
N ASP A 53 12.57 7.13 -1.34
CA ASP A 53 11.33 6.98 -2.12
C ASP A 53 10.93 5.51 -2.27
N SER A 54 11.91 4.63 -2.54
CA SER A 54 11.69 3.18 -2.61
C SER A 54 11.24 2.60 -1.26
N CYS A 55 11.79 3.07 -0.15
CA CYS A 55 11.36 2.67 1.19
C CYS A 55 9.93 3.13 1.48
N LYS A 56 9.57 4.35 1.07
CA LYS A 56 8.22 4.90 1.23
C LYS A 56 7.18 4.10 0.44
N GLU A 57 7.42 3.85 -0.85
CA GLU A 57 6.51 3.07 -1.70
C GLU A 57 6.22 1.70 -1.08
N ARG A 58 7.25 1.04 -0.52
CA ARG A 58 7.09 -0.25 0.15
C ARG A 58 6.32 -0.16 1.46
N LEU A 59 6.44 0.93 2.21
CA LEU A 59 5.62 1.19 3.40
C LEU A 59 4.16 1.44 3.03
N ASP A 60 3.90 2.21 1.99
CA ASP A 60 2.54 2.48 1.48
C ASP A 60 1.84 1.18 1.05
N LEU A 61 2.57 0.23 0.44
CA LEU A 61 2.08 -1.11 0.13
C LEU A 61 1.73 -1.92 1.39
N ILE A 62 2.52 -1.79 2.45
CA ILE A 62 2.26 -2.46 3.75
C ILE A 62 1.01 -1.86 4.39
N GLU A 63 0.89 -0.53 4.40
CA GLU A 63 -0.30 0.17 4.92
C GLU A 63 -1.55 -0.25 4.15
N THR A 64 -1.48 -0.28 2.82
CA THR A 64 -2.58 -0.73 1.96
C THR A 64 -2.97 -2.18 2.25
N ALA A 65 -1.99 -3.07 2.42
CA ALA A 65 -2.23 -4.47 2.75
C ALA A 65 -2.83 -4.64 4.17
N ALA A 66 -2.41 -3.81 5.13
CA ALA A 66 -2.90 -3.84 6.50
C ALA A 66 -4.32 -3.26 6.65
N GLN A 67 -4.66 -2.25 5.84
CA GLN A 67 -6.00 -1.67 5.78
C GLN A 67 -6.99 -2.51 4.98
N ARG A 68 -6.52 -3.54 4.27
CA ARG A 68 -7.39 -4.43 3.51
C ARG A 68 -8.27 -5.21 4.50
N PRO A 69 -9.61 -5.03 4.48
CA PRO A 69 -10.48 -5.86 5.30
C PRO A 69 -10.33 -7.31 4.87
N GLU A 70 -10.28 -8.23 5.85
CA GLU A 70 -10.28 -9.65 5.58
C GLU A 70 -11.63 -10.03 4.93
N VAL A 71 -11.63 -10.08 3.60
CA VAL A 71 -12.74 -10.68 2.87
C VAL A 71 -12.61 -12.18 3.10
N ASN A 72 -13.34 -12.67 4.11
CA ASN A 72 -13.63 -14.10 4.27
C ASN A 72 -14.23 -14.58 2.95
N THR A 73 -13.40 -15.21 2.14
CA THR A 73 -13.81 -15.85 0.89
C THR A 73 -14.35 -17.25 1.22
N ASP A 74 -15.25 -17.31 2.20
CA ASP A 74 -16.26 -18.37 2.30
C ASP A 74 -17.38 -18.13 1.27
N PHE A 75 -17.13 -17.31 0.26
CA PHE A 75 -17.98 -17.21 -0.92
C PHE A 75 -17.75 -18.46 -1.76
N SER A 76 -18.45 -19.53 -1.40
CA SER A 76 -18.60 -20.73 -2.21
C SER A 76 -18.89 -20.30 -3.65
N THR A 77 -17.88 -20.39 -4.51
CA THR A 77 -17.97 -20.09 -5.95
C THR A 77 -18.78 -21.17 -6.69
N SER A 78 -19.66 -21.89 -5.97
CA SER A 78 -20.49 -22.97 -6.49
C SER A 78 -21.85 -22.50 -7.00
N ASP A 79 -22.20 -21.21 -6.88
CA ASP A 79 -23.40 -20.66 -7.52
C ASP A 79 -23.16 -20.54 -9.03
N LYS A 80 -23.23 -21.69 -9.71
CA LYS A 80 -23.13 -21.88 -11.17
C LYS A 80 -23.99 -20.90 -11.96
N TYR A 81 -25.11 -20.48 -11.39
CA TYR A 81 -26.04 -19.52 -11.99
C TYR A 81 -25.47 -18.09 -12.00
N PHE A 82 -24.75 -17.69 -10.95
CA PHE A 82 -24.09 -16.39 -10.90
C PHE A 82 -22.90 -16.34 -11.87
N SER A 83 -22.12 -17.41 -11.97
CA SER A 83 -20.98 -17.45 -12.90
C SER A 83 -21.43 -17.55 -14.37
N ASP A 84 -22.49 -18.28 -14.68
CA ASP A 84 -23.09 -18.28 -16.03
C ASP A 84 -23.73 -16.93 -16.38
N TYR A 85 -24.32 -16.21 -15.42
CA TYR A 85 -24.80 -14.84 -15.63
C TYR A 85 -23.67 -13.87 -15.98
N ILE A 86 -22.60 -13.83 -15.17
CA ILE A 86 -21.46 -12.94 -15.41
C ILE A 86 -20.75 -13.26 -16.72
N ARG A 87 -20.64 -14.54 -17.09
CA ARG A 87 -19.86 -14.97 -18.25
C ARG A 87 -20.65 -15.00 -19.56
N LYS A 88 -21.94 -15.34 -19.51
CA LYS A 88 -22.79 -15.59 -20.69
C LYS A 88 -24.06 -14.73 -20.74
N GLY A 89 -24.37 -13.96 -19.69
CA GLY A 89 -25.59 -13.16 -19.61
C GLY A 89 -26.87 -14.00 -19.39
N MET A 90 -26.74 -15.24 -18.90
CA MET A 90 -27.88 -16.12 -18.67
C MET A 90 -28.53 -15.84 -17.30
N GLU A 91 -29.77 -15.35 -17.30
CA GLU A 91 -30.51 -14.95 -16.09
C GLU A 91 -31.32 -16.10 -15.44
N SER A 92 -31.38 -17.27 -16.09
CA SER A 92 -32.14 -18.43 -15.63
C SER A 92 -31.66 -18.91 -14.26
N GLY A 93 -32.46 -18.64 -13.21
CA GLY A 93 -32.20 -19.05 -11.83
C GLY A 93 -31.64 -17.97 -10.90
N LEU A 94 -31.33 -16.76 -11.41
CA LEU A 94 -30.82 -15.65 -10.59
C LEU A 94 -31.91 -15.08 -9.65
N SER A 95 -33.16 -15.08 -10.09
CA SER A 95 -34.29 -14.42 -9.43
C SER A 95 -34.75 -15.08 -8.12
N HIS A 96 -34.46 -16.37 -7.91
CA HIS A 96 -34.91 -17.09 -6.71
C HIS A 96 -34.12 -16.70 -5.44
N LYS A 97 -32.94 -16.09 -5.59
CA LYS A 97 -32.09 -15.69 -4.46
C LYS A 97 -32.13 -14.21 -4.13
N THR A 98 -32.74 -13.38 -4.98
CA THR A 98 -32.72 -11.92 -4.85
C THR A 98 -33.87 -11.34 -4.03
N LEU A 99 -34.79 -12.18 -3.52
CA LEU A 99 -35.99 -11.73 -2.79
C LEU A 99 -36.29 -12.49 -1.48
N SER A 100 -35.34 -13.24 -0.91
CA SER A 100 -35.46 -13.71 0.48
C SER A 100 -34.75 -12.72 1.40
N GLY A 101 -35.31 -11.51 1.50
CA GLY A 101 -35.04 -10.61 2.63
C GLY A 101 -35.65 -11.22 3.89
N ASP A 102 -34.88 -11.17 4.96
CA ASP A 102 -35.20 -11.66 6.30
C ASP A 102 -36.43 -10.93 6.87
N ASP A 103 -37.63 -11.51 6.72
CA ASP A 103 -38.84 -11.11 7.46
C ASP A 103 -38.80 -11.76 8.85
N ASN A 104 -37.96 -11.22 9.74
CA ASN A 104 -38.11 -11.45 11.18
C ASN A 104 -38.83 -10.26 11.80
N ASP A 105 -40.15 -10.46 11.86
CA ASP A 105 -41.15 -9.76 12.65
C ASP A 105 -40.70 -9.57 14.11
N ILE A 106 -40.31 -8.33 14.48
CA ILE A 106 -40.44 -7.79 15.85
C ILE A 106 -40.73 -6.28 15.80
N GLY A 107 -41.87 -5.93 15.20
CA GLY A 107 -42.48 -4.60 15.35
C GLY A 107 -43.67 -4.66 16.29
N GLY A 108 -43.44 -4.60 17.60
CA GLY A 108 -44.52 -4.65 18.60
C GLY A 108 -44.17 -4.00 19.94
N ILE A 109 -44.59 -2.73 20.06
CA ILE A 109 -44.90 -1.90 21.25
C ILE A 109 -43.83 -1.77 22.35
#